data_AF-A0A953DRF3-F1
#
_entry.id   AF-A0A953DRF3-F1
#
_cell.length_a   1.000
_cell.length_b   1.000
_cell.length_c   1.000
_cell.angle_alpha   90.00
_cell.angle_beta   90.00
_cell.angle_gamma   90.00
#
_symmetry.space_group_name_H-M   'P 1'
#
loop_
_entity.id
_entity.type
_entity.pdbx_description
1 polymer ?
#
loop_
_entity_poly.entity_id
_entity_poly.type
_entity_poly.pdbx_seq_one_letter_code
_entity_poly.pdbx_strand_id
1 'polypeptide(L)' 'VVTDTVPIDRLAAPPTLTVLPVAGLLAETIMNVFADDSVSAIFGGENQLF' A
#
# COMPACT_ATOMS: atom_id res chain seq x y z
N VAL A 1 8.83 4.57 10.66
CA VAL A 1 7.65 4.68 9.79
C VAL A 1 7.56 3.40 8.99
N VAL A 2 6.40 2.74 8.97
CA VAL A 2 6.15 1.47 8.26
C VAL A 2 4.74 1.48 7.66
N THR A 3 4.40 0.50 6.82
CA THR A 3 3.03 0.26 6.35
C THR A 3 2.34 -0.83 7.18
N ASP A 4 1.02 -0.93 7.08
CA ASP A 4 0.20 -2.00 7.69
C ASP A 4 0.05 -3.24 6.77
N THR A 5 1.09 -3.57 6.00
CA THR A 5 1.10 -4.77 5.13
C THR A 5 1.07 -6.09 5.90
N VAL A 6 1.40 -6.05 7.20
CA VAL A 6 1.26 -7.16 8.15
C VAL A 6 0.54 -6.68 9.40
N PRO A 7 -0.13 -7.56 10.15
CA PRO A 7 -0.75 -7.20 11.42
C PRO A 7 0.28 -6.63 12.41
N ILE A 8 -0.09 -5.53 13.06
CA ILE A 8 0.72 -4.88 14.09
C ILE A 8 -0.01 -5.00 15.43
N ASP A 9 0.65 -5.55 16.44
CA ASP A 9 0.19 -5.46 17.81
C ASP A 9 0.36 -4.01 18.31
N ARG A 10 -0.77 -3.29 18.41
CA ARG A 10 -0.77 -1.88 18.82
C ARG A 10 -0.46 -1.69 20.30
N LEU A 11 -0.60 -2.72 21.14
CA LEU A 11 -0.32 -2.63 22.57
C LEU A 11 1.19 -2.75 22.84
N ALA A 12 1.90 -3.50 22.01
CA ALA A 12 3.36 -3.65 22.09
C ALA A 12 4.14 -2.63 21.23
N ALA A 13 3.44 -1.82 20.44
CA ALA A 13 4.08 -0.88 19.52
C ALA A 13 4.82 0.25 20.27
N PRO A 14 6.07 0.58 19.91
CA PRO A 14 6.77 1.71 20.51
C PRO A 14 6.09 3.04 20.11
N PRO A 15 6.15 4.08 20.96
CA PRO A 15 5.46 5.35 20.73
C PRO A 15 5.98 6.12 19.50
N THR A 16 7.16 5.77 19.00
CA THR A 16 7.76 6.34 17.79
C THR A 16 7.32 5.65 16.50
N LEU A 17 6.49 4.60 16.58
CA LEU A 17 6.02 3.88 15.41
C LEU A 17 4.89 4.66 14.72
N THR A 18 5.18 5.18 13.53
CA THR A 18 4.16 5.66 12.59
C THR A 18 3.80 4.55 11.61
N VAL A 19 2.49 4.25 11.50
CA VAL A 19 1.95 3.26 10.56
C VAL A 19 1.17 3.99 9.47
N LEU A 20 1.47 3.65 8.22
CA LEU A 20 0.81 4.18 7.03
C LEU A 20 -0.14 3.10 6.46
N PRO A 21 -1.42 3.42 6.23
CA PRO A 21 -2.35 2.46 5.65
C PRO A 21 -2.05 2.20 4.18
N VAL A 22 -2.00 0.92 3.77
CA VAL A 22 -1.83 0.49 2.36
C VAL A 22 -3.16 0.08 1.71
N ALA A 23 -4.25 -0.01 2.47
CA ALA A 23 -5.54 -0.51 1.99
C ALA A 23 -6.09 0.24 0.75
N GLY A 24 -5.88 1.56 0.67
CA GLY A 24 -6.28 2.35 -0.50
C GLY A 24 -5.55 1.91 -1.78
N LEU A 25 -4.22 1.74 -1.70
CA LEU A 25 -3.40 1.28 -2.82
C LEU A 25 -3.78 -0.13 -3.26
N LEU A 26 -4.02 -1.04 -2.30
CA LEU A 26 -4.46 -2.41 -2.60
C LEU A 26 -5.84 -2.43 -3.25
N ALA A 27 -6.80 -1.64 -2.74
CA ALA A 27 -8.15 -1.58 -3.29
C ALA A 27 -8.15 -1.03 -4.72
N GLU A 28 -7.41 0.05 -4.99
CA GLU A 28 -7.26 0.62 -6.33
C GLU A 28 -6.59 -0.37 -7.29
N THR A 29 -5.53 -1.04 -6.85
CA THR A 29 -4.84 -2.07 -7.65
C THR A 29 -5.80 -3.20 -8.03
N ILE A 30 -6.58 -3.69 -7.05
CA ILE A 30 -7.59 -4.73 -7.30
C ILE A 30 -8.60 -4.25 -8.34
N MET A 31 -9.15 -3.04 -8.18
CA MET A 31 -10.13 -2.50 -9.13
C MET A 31 -9.56 -2.38 -10.55
N ASN A 32 -8.34 -1.86 -10.70
CA ASN A 32 -7.71 -1.71 -12.01
C ASN A 32 -7.45 -3.07 -12.67
N VAL A 33 -6.96 -4.06 -11.91
CA VAL A 33 -6.80 -5.45 -12.42
C VAL A 33 -8.13 -6.01 -12.91
N PHE A 34 -9.21 -5.82 -12.15
CA PHE A 34 -10.55 -6.29 -12.55
C PHE A 34 -11.12 -5.55 -13.76
N ALA A 35 -10.75 -4.28 -13.95
CA ALA A 35 -11.17 -3.47 -15.09
C ALA A 35 -10.31 -3.67 -16.35
N ASP A 36 -9.27 -4.51 -16.28
CA ASP A 36 -8.21 -4.61 -17.31
C ASP A 36 -7.49 -3.26 -17.56
N ASP A 37 -7.51 -2.39 -16.55
CA ASP A 37 -6.86 -1.08 -16.55
C ASP A 37 -5.41 -1.19 -16.03
N SER A 38 -4.58 -0.23 -16.43
CA SER A 38 -3.18 -0.20 -15.97
C SER A 38 -3.08 0.04 -14.45
N VAL A 39 -2.25 -0.77 -13.79
CA VAL A 39 -1.85 -0.56 -12.38
C VAL A 39 -0.63 0.36 -12.24
N SER A 40 0.05 0.70 -13.35
CA SER A 40 1.26 1.52 -13.29
C SER A 40 1.02 2.96 -12.83
N ALA A 41 -0.19 3.47 -13.09
CA ALA A 41 -0.60 4.81 -12.69
C ALA A 41 -0.55 5.01 -11.16
N ILE A 42 -0.80 3.94 -10.40
CA ILE A 42 -0.77 3.92 -8.93
C ILE A 42 0.64 4.26 -8.41
N PHE A 43 1.68 3.93 -9.18
CA PHE A 43 3.07 4.20 -8.83
C PHE A 43 3.57 5.56 -9.37
N GLY A 44 2.73 6.32 -10.08
CA GLY A 44 3.09 7.63 -10.63
C GLY A 44 4.29 7.61 -11.59
N GLY A 45 4.64 6.45 -12.16
CA GLY A 45 5.83 6.24 -12.98
C GLY A 45 7.14 5.98 -12.20
N GLU A 46 7.13 6.06 -10.87
CA GLU A 46 8.27 5.68 -10.02
C GLU A 46 8.27 4.16 -9.79
N ASN A 47 9.45 3.51 -9.80
CA ASN A 47 9.61 2.05 -9.66
C ASN A 47 9.04 1.15 -10.80
N GLN A 48 8.72 1.67 -11.98
CA GLN A 48 8.48 0.82 -13.16
C GLN A 48 9.81 0.40 -13.78
N LEU A 49 10.13 -0.90 -13.70
CA LEU A 49 11.35 -1.43 -14.33
C LEU A 49 11.21 -1.67 -15.85
N PHE A 50 10.00 -1.64 -16.42
CA PHE A 50 9.75 -1.74 -17.86
C PHE A 50 8.44 -1.04 -18.26
#